data_AF-A0A7S9DZB9-F1
#
_entry.id   AF-A0A7S9DZB9-F1
#
_cell.length_a   1.000
_cell.length_b   1.000
_cell.length_c   1.000
_cell.angle_alpha   90.00
_cell.angle_beta   90.00
_cell.angle_gamma   90.00
#
_symmetry.space_group_name_H-M   'P 1'
#
loop_
_entity.id
_entity.type
_entity.pdbx_description
1 polymer ?
#
loop_
_entity_poly.entity_id
_entity_poly.type
_entity_poly.pdbx_seq_one_letter_code
_entity_poly.pdbx_strand_id
1 'polypeptide(L)'
;MKMQCRFLLATLITVCSLQAHAAVISWTDWISSDSGTSAMGELDVDGTTVDVEFSATAPYAFIQTGTGINYWTGSAYTMGDVDNAPTPSELIALNAASTVTLTFSEAIEDIYIAMNSWNGNVVEFDTDIEIDSFGPGYWGSGTAVPNGDGDGFTGAGEFHGVIFAQGEFTSISFTHTSENWHGFTLGVAALADPPSDVPAPATLGLFAGLLVLLARRKLW
;
A
#
# COMPACT_ATOMS: atom_id res chain seq x y z
N MET A 1 12.25 -68.47 4.40
CA MET A 1 13.07 -67.70 3.43
C MET A 1 12.48 -66.29 3.35
N LYS A 2 13.33 -65.27 3.30
CA LYS A 2 13.11 -63.91 3.82
C LYS A 2 11.94 -63.12 3.21
N MET A 3 11.25 -62.42 4.10
CA MET A 3 10.26 -61.35 3.91
C MET A 3 10.91 -60.12 3.27
N GLN A 4 10.31 -59.56 2.21
CA GLN A 4 10.71 -58.28 1.62
C GLN A 4 9.52 -57.32 1.78
N CYS A 5 9.53 -56.57 2.88
CA CYS A 5 8.60 -55.50 3.16
C CYS A 5 9.01 -54.27 2.33
N ARG A 6 8.26 -53.97 1.27
CA ARG A 6 8.45 -52.74 0.48
C ARG A 6 7.61 -51.64 1.12
N PHE A 7 8.26 -50.77 1.90
CA PHE A 7 7.67 -49.50 2.31
C PHE A 7 7.59 -48.58 1.08
N LEU A 8 6.38 -48.33 0.59
CA LEU A 8 6.10 -47.24 -0.34
C LEU A 8 5.82 -45.99 0.52
N LEU A 9 6.77 -45.06 0.57
CA LEU A 9 6.54 -43.75 1.18
C LEU A 9 5.93 -42.84 0.11
N ALA A 10 4.62 -42.60 0.18
CA ALA A 10 3.94 -41.64 -0.68
C ALA A 10 4.03 -40.24 -0.04
N THR A 11 4.81 -39.36 -0.65
CA THR A 11 4.88 -37.95 -0.26
C THR A 11 3.72 -37.20 -0.93
N LEU A 12 2.75 -36.75 -0.14
CA LEU A 12 1.66 -35.89 -0.59
C LEU A 12 2.18 -34.44 -0.65
N ILE A 13 2.36 -33.89 -1.84
CA ILE A 13 2.68 -32.48 -2.05
C ILE A 13 1.34 -31.74 -2.11
N THR A 14 0.94 -31.08 -1.02
CA THR A 14 -0.18 -30.14 -1.02
C THR A 14 0.33 -28.84 -1.63
N VAL A 15 -0.07 -28.54 -2.86
CA VAL A 15 0.14 -27.22 -3.46
C VAL A 15 -0.92 -26.29 -2.85
N CYS A 16 -0.53 -25.46 -1.88
CA CYS A 16 -1.35 -24.31 -1.51
C CYS A 16 -1.28 -23.30 -2.65
N SER A 17 -2.36 -23.17 -3.43
CA SER A 17 -2.56 -21.99 -4.25
C SER A 17 -2.87 -20.82 -3.31
N LEU A 18 -1.99 -19.83 -3.23
CA LEU A 18 -2.36 -18.53 -2.67
C LEU A 18 -3.39 -17.93 -3.64
N GLN A 19 -4.62 -17.72 -3.17
CA GLN A 19 -5.56 -16.88 -3.89
C GLN A 19 -5.04 -15.45 -3.74
N ALA A 20 -4.59 -14.84 -4.84
CA ALA A 20 -4.47 -13.40 -4.91
C ALA A 20 -5.89 -12.83 -4.87
N HIS A 21 -6.24 -12.16 -3.78
CA HIS A 21 -7.46 -11.40 -3.68
C HIS A 21 -7.05 -9.94 -3.66
N ALA A 22 -7.64 -9.12 -4.52
CA ALA A 22 -7.43 -7.70 -4.45
C ALA A 22 -8.00 -7.15 -3.14
N ALA A 23 -7.32 -6.16 -2.55
CA ALA A 23 -7.65 -5.54 -1.29
C ALA A 23 -8.72 -4.47 -1.50
N VAL A 24 -9.72 -4.46 -0.61
CA VAL A 24 -10.64 -3.33 -0.49
C VAL A 24 -9.97 -2.29 0.40
N ILE A 25 -9.71 -1.13 -0.16
CA ILE A 25 -8.97 -0.05 0.48
C ILE A 25 -9.92 0.92 1.16
N SER A 26 -9.61 1.22 2.41
CA SER A 26 -10.23 2.31 3.16
C SER A 26 -9.55 3.61 2.71
N TRP A 27 -10.21 4.39 1.87
CA TRP A 27 -9.67 5.65 1.35
C TRP A 27 -10.00 6.81 2.30
N THR A 28 -9.05 7.75 2.45
CA THR A 28 -9.23 8.91 3.34
C THR A 28 -10.43 9.76 2.93
N ASP A 29 -11.30 10.06 3.90
CA ASP A 29 -12.33 11.09 3.83
C ASP A 29 -11.71 12.41 4.34
N TRP A 30 -11.51 13.40 3.48
CA TRP A 30 -10.91 14.67 3.87
C TRP A 30 -11.95 15.60 4.48
N ILE A 31 -11.64 16.19 5.63
CA ILE A 31 -12.60 16.94 6.44
C ILE A 31 -12.32 18.44 6.41
N SER A 32 -11.08 18.84 6.68
CA SER A 32 -10.73 20.25 6.84
C SER A 32 -9.39 20.62 6.24
N SER A 33 -9.28 21.91 5.97
CA SER A 33 -8.09 22.62 5.51
C SER A 33 -7.79 23.68 6.58
N ASP A 34 -6.70 23.47 7.33
CA ASP A 34 -6.36 24.34 8.47
C ASP A 34 -5.37 25.43 8.06
N SER A 35 -4.56 25.14 7.04
CA SER A 35 -3.68 26.09 6.37
C SER A 35 -3.48 25.63 4.93
N GLY A 36 -3.06 26.49 4.00
CA GLY A 36 -2.76 26.05 2.63
C GLY A 36 -1.69 24.95 2.53
N THR A 37 -1.07 24.57 3.66
CA THR A 37 -0.01 23.57 3.81
C THR A 37 -0.41 22.42 4.74
N SER A 38 -1.64 22.39 5.27
CA SER A 38 -2.10 21.33 6.17
C SER A 38 -3.59 21.03 6.02
N ALA A 39 -3.96 19.79 6.30
CA ALA A 39 -5.33 19.30 6.21
C ALA A 39 -5.54 18.08 7.11
N MET A 40 -6.80 17.83 7.46
CA MET A 40 -7.20 16.68 8.27
C MET A 40 -8.19 15.83 7.48
N GLY A 41 -8.05 14.52 7.62
CA GLY A 41 -9.00 13.54 7.14
C GLY A 41 -9.12 12.37 8.11
N GLU A 42 -10.01 11.45 7.80
CA GLU A 42 -10.27 10.24 8.60
C GLU A 42 -10.36 9.01 7.69
N LEU A 43 -9.96 7.87 8.22
CA LEU A 43 -10.14 6.54 7.65
C LEU A 43 -11.07 5.73 8.57
N ASP A 44 -11.97 4.94 8.00
CA ASP A 44 -12.70 3.89 8.73
C ASP A 44 -12.11 2.53 8.35
N VAL A 45 -11.29 1.97 9.24
CA VAL A 45 -10.64 0.67 9.05
C VAL A 45 -11.34 -0.36 9.93
N ASP A 46 -12.24 -1.14 9.33
CA ASP A 46 -13.05 -2.17 10.00
C ASP A 46 -13.83 -1.66 11.24
N GLY A 47 -14.31 -0.41 11.19
CA GLY A 47 -15.04 0.23 12.29
C GLY A 47 -14.16 1.01 13.26
N THR A 48 -12.86 1.11 13.00
CA THR A 48 -11.92 1.94 13.76
C THR A 48 -11.61 3.20 12.98
N THR A 49 -11.89 4.35 13.59
CA THR A 49 -11.51 5.65 13.02
C THR A 49 -10.02 5.90 13.23
N VAL A 50 -9.30 6.19 12.14
CA VAL A 50 -7.90 6.65 12.16
C VAL A 50 -7.84 8.06 11.60
N ASP A 51 -7.34 9.00 12.38
CA ASP A 51 -7.12 10.37 11.92
C ASP A 51 -5.89 10.42 11.01
N VAL A 52 -6.02 11.15 9.91
CA VAL A 52 -4.95 11.40 8.94
C VAL A 52 -4.63 12.89 8.95
N GLU A 53 -3.41 13.22 9.37
CA GLU A 53 -2.89 14.58 9.27
C GLU A 53 -2.01 14.71 8.03
N PHE A 54 -2.40 15.60 7.12
CA PHE A 54 -1.59 16.01 5.98
C PHE A 54 -0.81 17.29 6.30
N SER A 55 0.46 17.29 5.92
CA SER A 55 1.30 18.49 5.90
C SER A 55 2.16 18.56 4.63
N ALA A 56 2.46 19.78 4.19
CA ALA A 56 3.32 20.05 3.06
C ALA A 56 4.23 21.26 3.30
N THR A 57 5.43 21.24 2.72
CA THR A 57 6.38 22.37 2.80
C THR A 57 6.02 23.55 1.90
N ALA A 58 5.14 23.34 0.92
CA ALA A 58 4.60 24.37 0.03
C ALA A 58 3.07 24.24 -0.03
N PRO A 59 2.34 25.33 -0.36
CA PRO A 59 0.88 25.25 -0.37
C PRO A 59 0.34 24.28 -1.42
N TYR A 60 -0.71 23.54 -1.09
CA TYR A 60 -1.53 22.81 -2.05
C TYR A 60 -2.38 23.80 -2.86
N ALA A 61 -2.87 23.35 -4.02
CA ALA A 61 -3.76 24.11 -4.88
C ALA A 61 -5.19 24.16 -4.32
N PHE A 62 -5.76 23.01 -3.98
CA PHE A 62 -7.05 22.90 -3.27
C PHE A 62 -7.21 21.51 -2.62
N ILE A 63 -8.27 21.35 -1.83
CA ILE A 63 -8.71 20.05 -1.29
C ILE A 63 -10.20 19.89 -1.59
N GLN A 64 -10.60 18.66 -1.92
CA GLN A 64 -12.00 18.27 -1.99
C GLN A 64 -12.33 17.36 -0.80
N THR A 65 -13.45 17.68 -0.14
CA THR A 65 -13.95 17.06 1.09
C THR A 65 -15.34 16.47 0.83
N GLY A 66 -15.41 15.55 -0.14
CA GLY A 66 -16.65 14.87 -0.55
C GLY A 66 -17.53 15.65 -1.51
N THR A 67 -17.05 16.78 -2.03
CA THR A 67 -17.80 17.60 -2.99
C THR A 67 -16.96 18.10 -4.16
N GLY A 68 -17.61 18.29 -5.31
CA GLY A 68 -16.98 18.82 -6.52
C GLY A 68 -16.90 17.78 -7.65
N ILE A 69 -15.76 17.77 -8.35
CA ILE A 69 -15.52 16.88 -9.49
C ILE A 69 -15.03 15.54 -8.95
N ASN A 70 -15.52 14.44 -9.52
CA ASN A 70 -14.92 13.13 -9.31
C ASN A 70 -13.78 12.94 -10.32
N TYR A 71 -12.53 13.02 -9.85
CA TYR A 71 -11.35 12.74 -10.66
C TYR A 71 -10.95 11.24 -10.67
N TRP A 72 -11.48 10.45 -9.74
CA TRP A 72 -11.21 9.02 -9.58
C TRP A 72 -12.05 8.20 -10.58
N THR A 73 -11.77 8.40 -11.86
CA THR A 73 -12.49 7.76 -12.97
C THR A 73 -11.52 6.95 -13.84
N GLY A 74 -12.06 6.07 -14.67
CA GLY A 74 -11.25 5.18 -15.51
C GLY A 74 -10.83 3.91 -14.77
N SER A 75 -9.94 3.14 -15.39
CA SER A 75 -9.51 1.82 -14.88
C SER A 75 -8.19 1.89 -14.11
N ALA A 76 -7.53 3.04 -14.06
CA ALA A 76 -6.22 3.21 -13.46
C ALA A 76 -6.10 2.71 -12.01
N TYR A 77 -7.19 2.78 -11.24
CA TYR A 77 -7.19 2.56 -9.79
C TYR A 77 -7.58 1.13 -9.36
N THR A 78 -7.93 0.25 -10.31
CA THR A 78 -8.47 -1.10 -10.03
C THR A 78 -7.93 -2.17 -10.97
N MET A 79 -6.80 -1.89 -11.64
CA MET A 79 -6.14 -2.85 -12.54
C MET A 79 -4.95 -3.58 -11.89
N GLY A 80 -4.68 -3.32 -10.61
CA GLY A 80 -3.69 -3.99 -9.79
C GLY A 80 -4.37 -4.85 -8.72
N ASP A 81 -3.81 -4.83 -7.51
CA ASP A 81 -4.31 -5.55 -6.35
C ASP A 81 -5.33 -4.73 -5.54
N VAL A 82 -5.81 -3.60 -6.04
CA VAL A 82 -6.88 -2.80 -5.41
C VAL A 82 -8.25 -3.07 -6.04
N ASP A 83 -9.26 -3.36 -5.21
CA ASP A 83 -10.62 -3.70 -5.66
C ASP A 83 -11.56 -2.49 -5.85
N ASN A 84 -11.26 -1.35 -5.23
CA ASN A 84 -12.11 -0.16 -5.25
C ASN A 84 -11.31 1.13 -5.50
N ALA A 85 -11.83 1.96 -6.41
CA ALA A 85 -11.29 3.30 -6.64
C ALA A 85 -11.53 4.22 -5.43
N PRO A 86 -10.75 5.32 -5.29
CA PRO A 86 -10.97 6.28 -4.23
C PRO A 86 -12.36 6.90 -4.21
N THR A 87 -12.79 7.30 -3.01
CA THR A 87 -14.09 7.94 -2.79
C THR A 87 -14.24 9.18 -3.68
N PRO A 88 -15.34 9.32 -4.43
CA PRO A 88 -15.54 10.45 -5.32
C PRO A 88 -15.36 11.79 -4.61
N SER A 89 -14.56 12.67 -5.21
CA SER A 89 -14.32 14.02 -4.68
C SER A 89 -13.64 14.06 -3.31
N GLU A 90 -12.83 13.06 -2.98
CA GLU A 90 -11.83 13.11 -1.90
C GLU A 90 -10.43 13.24 -2.49
N LEU A 91 -9.81 14.42 -2.45
CA LEU A 91 -8.54 14.66 -3.13
C LEU A 91 -7.79 15.86 -2.54
N ILE A 92 -6.45 15.72 -2.44
CA ILE A 92 -5.55 16.85 -2.28
C ILE A 92 -4.91 17.16 -3.64
N ALA A 93 -5.10 18.39 -4.11
CA ALA A 93 -4.54 18.90 -5.34
C ALA A 93 -3.26 19.69 -5.06
N LEU A 94 -2.17 19.34 -5.71
CA LEU A 94 -0.85 19.95 -5.58
C LEU A 94 -0.47 20.68 -6.88
N ASN A 95 0.53 21.57 -6.81
CA ASN A 95 1.07 22.28 -7.98
C ASN A 95 2.52 22.75 -7.77
N ALA A 96 2.89 23.20 -6.57
CA ALA A 96 4.25 23.60 -6.24
C ALA A 96 5.06 22.42 -5.71
N ALA A 97 6.32 22.28 -6.14
CA ALA A 97 7.24 21.29 -5.60
C ALA A 97 7.27 21.36 -4.06
N SER A 98 7.08 20.19 -3.43
CA SER A 98 6.94 20.10 -1.99
C SER A 98 7.42 18.75 -1.46
N THR A 99 7.60 18.70 -0.14
CA THR A 99 7.63 17.48 0.64
C THR A 99 6.26 17.37 1.29
N VAL A 100 5.55 16.29 1.00
CA VAL A 100 4.29 15.90 1.63
C VAL A 100 4.61 14.89 2.73
N THR A 101 3.96 15.04 3.89
CA THR A 101 3.99 14.06 4.98
C THR A 101 2.56 13.81 5.44
N LEU A 102 2.20 12.53 5.52
CA LEU A 102 0.96 12.05 6.13
C LEU A 102 1.28 11.37 7.45
N THR A 103 0.55 11.69 8.51
CA THR A 103 0.69 11.07 9.84
C THR A 103 -0.64 10.45 10.27
N PHE A 104 -0.57 9.32 10.97
CA PHE A 104 -1.74 8.54 11.38
C PHE A 104 -1.87 8.51 12.90
N SER A 105 -3.11 8.58 13.42
CA SER A 105 -3.36 8.46 14.87
C SER A 105 -3.15 7.05 15.41
N GLU A 106 -3.20 6.04 14.55
CA GLU A 106 -2.95 4.63 14.83
C GLU A 106 -1.88 4.11 13.87
N ALA A 107 -1.16 3.06 14.25
CA ALA A 107 -0.28 2.37 13.32
C ALA A 107 -1.12 1.61 12.29
N ILE A 108 -0.81 1.79 11.01
CA ILE A 108 -1.53 1.18 9.89
C ILE A 108 -0.60 0.25 9.11
N GLU A 109 -1.18 -0.77 8.48
CA GLU A 109 -0.47 -1.71 7.61
C GLU A 109 -0.81 -1.41 6.16
N ASP A 110 0.22 -1.44 5.31
CA ASP A 110 0.10 -1.42 3.86
C ASP A 110 -0.62 -0.17 3.30
N ILE A 111 0.18 0.79 2.85
CA ILE A 111 -0.29 2.07 2.31
C ILE A 111 -0.53 1.98 0.81
N TYR A 112 -1.68 2.49 0.37
CA TYR A 112 -2.03 2.66 -1.03
C TYR A 112 -2.24 4.14 -1.34
N ILE A 113 -1.55 4.67 -2.35
CA ILE A 113 -1.62 6.08 -2.72
C ILE A 113 -2.12 6.18 -4.15
N ALA A 114 -3.34 6.69 -4.32
CA ALA A 114 -3.93 6.91 -5.62
C ALA A 114 -3.38 8.22 -6.22
N MET A 115 -2.79 8.11 -7.40
CA MET A 115 -2.16 9.18 -8.15
C MET A 115 -3.06 9.63 -9.31
N ASN A 116 -3.17 10.94 -9.53
CA ASN A 116 -4.00 11.51 -10.57
C ASN A 116 -3.30 12.64 -11.34
N SER A 117 -3.04 12.40 -12.63
CA SER A 117 -2.47 13.38 -13.57
C SER A 117 -1.04 13.80 -13.24
N TRP A 118 -0.18 12.83 -12.89
CA TRP A 118 1.23 13.12 -12.57
C TRP A 118 2.07 13.10 -13.85
N ASN A 119 2.27 14.26 -14.50
CA ASN A 119 2.89 14.32 -15.82
C ASN A 119 4.25 15.02 -15.79
N GLY A 120 5.30 14.20 -15.79
CA GLY A 120 6.68 14.69 -15.71
C GLY A 120 7.14 15.00 -14.29
N ASN A 121 6.30 14.80 -13.26
CA ASN A 121 6.78 14.89 -11.89
C ASN A 121 7.80 13.79 -11.60
N VAL A 122 8.91 14.15 -11.00
CA VAL A 122 9.79 13.25 -10.24
C VAL A 122 9.27 13.18 -8.81
N VAL A 123 9.04 11.96 -8.31
CA VAL A 123 8.52 11.63 -6.98
C VAL A 123 9.48 10.68 -6.27
N GLU A 124 9.79 10.97 -5.01
CA GLU A 124 10.69 10.16 -4.17
C GLU A 124 10.08 10.01 -2.78
N PHE A 125 9.83 8.79 -2.34
CA PHE A 125 9.30 8.42 -1.03
C PHE A 125 10.42 8.24 -0.01
N ASP A 126 10.08 8.24 1.27
CA ASP A 126 10.97 7.85 2.37
C ASP A 126 10.99 6.33 2.65
N THR A 127 10.35 5.55 1.78
CA THR A 127 10.23 4.09 1.83
C THR A 127 10.25 3.49 0.42
N ASP A 128 10.59 2.20 0.32
CA ASP A 128 10.43 1.43 -0.91
C ASP A 128 8.95 1.39 -1.33
N ILE A 129 8.69 1.45 -2.64
CA ILE A 129 7.36 1.45 -3.23
C ILE A 129 7.25 0.49 -4.43
N GLU A 130 6.02 0.07 -4.69
CA GLU A 130 5.64 -0.63 -5.90
C GLU A 130 4.61 0.20 -6.69
N ILE A 131 4.69 0.14 -8.02
CA ILE A 131 3.61 0.65 -8.87
C ILE A 131 2.59 -0.49 -8.98
N ASP A 132 1.56 -0.47 -8.13
CA ASP A 132 0.48 -1.45 -8.10
C ASP A 132 -0.29 -1.45 -9.44
N SER A 133 -0.69 -0.26 -9.88
CA SER A 133 -1.52 -0.12 -11.07
C SER A 133 -1.31 1.20 -11.77
N PHE A 134 -1.60 1.21 -13.06
CA PHE A 134 -1.66 2.41 -13.88
C PHE A 134 -2.60 2.22 -15.05
N GLY A 135 -3.18 3.29 -15.58
CA GLY A 135 -4.06 3.21 -16.74
C GLY A 135 -4.72 4.52 -17.13
N PRO A 136 -5.75 4.45 -18.00
CA PRO A 136 -6.55 5.61 -18.33
C PRO A 136 -7.29 6.14 -17.10
N GLY A 137 -7.20 7.45 -16.89
CA GLY A 137 -7.92 8.19 -15.86
C GLY A 137 -8.61 9.43 -16.42
N TYR A 138 -8.95 10.38 -15.55
CA TYR A 138 -9.77 11.55 -15.91
C TYR A 138 -9.13 12.42 -17.00
N TRP A 139 -7.82 12.63 -16.96
CA TRP A 139 -7.10 13.56 -17.84
C TRP A 139 -6.42 12.91 -19.02
N GLY A 140 -6.33 11.58 -19.04
CA GLY A 140 -5.74 10.86 -20.16
C GLY A 140 -5.18 9.53 -19.71
N SER A 141 -4.00 9.20 -20.24
CA SER A 141 -3.29 7.97 -19.92
C SER A 141 -1.80 8.25 -19.84
N GLY A 142 -1.13 7.47 -19.01
CA GLY A 142 0.29 7.56 -18.75
C GLY A 142 0.76 6.37 -17.94
N THR A 143 2.03 6.40 -17.57
CA THR A 143 2.69 5.39 -16.73
C THR A 143 3.63 6.09 -15.76
N ALA A 144 3.99 5.41 -14.69
CA ALA A 144 5.16 5.77 -13.90
C ALA A 144 6.38 5.00 -14.41
N VAL A 145 7.53 5.67 -14.43
CA VAL A 145 8.85 5.07 -14.73
C VAL A 145 9.60 5.01 -13.40
N PRO A 146 9.76 3.83 -12.77
CA PRO A 146 10.49 3.69 -11.52
C PRO A 146 11.90 4.27 -11.60
N ASN A 147 12.37 4.82 -10.48
CA ASN A 147 13.78 5.16 -10.32
C ASN A 147 14.62 3.88 -10.13
N GLY A 148 15.94 4.04 -9.98
CA GLY A 148 16.85 2.90 -9.79
C GLY A 148 16.90 2.36 -8.35
N ASP A 149 16.40 3.13 -7.39
CA ASP A 149 16.53 2.88 -5.96
C ASP A 149 15.30 2.16 -5.38
N GLY A 150 14.16 2.20 -6.07
CA GLY A 150 12.93 1.48 -5.69
C GLY A 150 11.99 2.28 -4.79
N ASP A 151 12.33 3.53 -4.49
CA ASP A 151 11.60 4.44 -3.61
C ASP A 151 10.95 5.61 -4.39
N GLY A 152 10.94 5.57 -5.72
CA GLY A 152 10.47 6.72 -6.49
C GLY A 152 10.18 6.42 -7.95
N PHE A 153 9.63 7.42 -8.64
CA PHE A 153 9.31 7.33 -10.06
C PHE A 153 9.29 8.70 -10.75
N THR A 154 9.37 8.69 -12.08
CA THR A 154 9.02 9.82 -12.93
C THR A 154 7.72 9.53 -13.69
N GLY A 155 6.74 10.42 -13.58
CA GLY A 155 5.50 10.32 -14.36
C GLY A 155 5.74 10.55 -15.86
N ALA A 156 5.16 9.72 -16.71
CA ALA A 156 5.28 9.81 -18.16
C ALA A 156 3.88 9.81 -18.82
N GLY A 157 3.51 10.94 -19.45
CA GLY A 157 2.13 11.19 -19.87
C GLY A 157 1.26 11.55 -18.67
N GLU A 158 -0.06 11.35 -18.77
CA GLU A 158 -0.97 11.59 -17.64
C GLU A 158 -0.98 10.37 -16.74
N PHE A 159 0.01 10.22 -15.85
CA PHE A 159 0.03 9.07 -14.95
C PHE A 159 -1.15 9.14 -13.98
N HIS A 160 -2.00 8.13 -14.08
CA HIS A 160 -3.03 7.77 -13.11
C HIS A 160 -2.75 6.35 -12.67
N GLY A 161 -2.90 6.05 -11.37
CA GLY A 161 -2.60 4.73 -10.85
C GLY A 161 -2.61 4.67 -9.33
N VAL A 162 -2.16 3.55 -8.80
CA VAL A 162 -1.94 3.35 -7.36
C VAL A 162 -0.48 2.99 -7.13
N ILE A 163 0.11 3.62 -6.12
CA ILE A 163 1.40 3.27 -5.55
C ILE A 163 1.15 2.49 -4.26
N PHE A 164 1.87 1.40 -4.08
CA PHE A 164 1.81 0.56 -2.90
C PHE A 164 3.10 0.69 -2.09
N ALA A 165 2.99 0.94 -0.79
CA ALA A 165 4.10 0.92 0.15
C ALA A 165 3.80 -0.13 1.23
N GLN A 166 4.55 -1.23 1.18
CA GLN A 166 4.39 -2.35 2.10
C GLN A 166 5.00 -2.04 3.46
N GLY A 167 4.31 -2.42 4.54
CA GLY A 167 4.84 -2.37 5.90
C GLY A 167 3.92 -1.69 6.90
N GLU A 168 4.46 -1.40 8.08
CA GLU A 168 3.74 -0.72 9.17
C GLU A 168 4.18 0.74 9.26
N PHE A 169 3.21 1.66 9.31
CA PHE A 169 3.48 3.10 9.29
C PHE A 169 2.71 3.83 10.38
N THR A 170 3.37 4.80 11.00
CA THR A 170 2.71 5.92 11.70
C THR A 170 2.81 7.21 10.89
N SER A 171 3.64 7.24 9.86
CA SER A 171 3.76 8.32 8.90
C SER A 171 4.41 7.84 7.61
N ILE A 172 4.12 8.51 6.49
CA ILE A 172 4.82 8.35 5.22
C ILE A 172 5.10 9.73 4.62
N SER A 173 6.24 9.90 3.97
CA SER A 173 6.58 11.14 3.28
C SER A 173 7.02 10.90 1.85
N PHE A 174 6.75 11.87 0.98
CA PHE A 174 7.32 11.91 -0.36
C PHE A 174 7.59 13.32 -0.82
N THR A 175 8.56 13.46 -1.70
CA THR A 175 8.83 14.71 -2.42
C THR A 175 8.23 14.64 -3.82
N HIS A 176 7.89 15.82 -4.37
CA HIS A 176 7.52 15.92 -5.77
C HIS A 176 7.96 17.25 -6.38
N THR A 177 8.01 17.28 -7.71
CA THR A 177 8.30 18.49 -8.50
C THR A 177 7.04 19.25 -8.90
N SER A 178 7.21 20.49 -9.35
CA SER A 178 6.09 21.37 -9.71
C SER A 178 5.42 20.98 -11.03
N GLU A 179 4.11 21.11 -11.09
CA GLU A 179 3.27 21.02 -12.28
C GLU A 179 2.12 22.03 -12.18
N ASN A 180 1.38 22.31 -13.26
CA ASN A 180 0.18 23.13 -13.17
C ASN A 180 -0.81 22.58 -12.14
N TRP A 181 -0.99 21.26 -12.11
CA TRP A 181 -1.86 20.56 -11.19
C TRP A 181 -1.61 19.06 -11.25
N HIS A 182 -1.59 18.41 -10.11
CA HIS A 182 -1.63 16.95 -9.97
C HIS A 182 -2.29 16.61 -8.63
N GLY A 183 -2.93 15.45 -8.52
CA GLY A 183 -3.73 15.11 -7.35
C GLY A 183 -3.34 13.78 -6.74
N PHE A 184 -3.57 13.64 -5.45
CA PHE A 184 -3.47 12.36 -4.77
C PHE A 184 -4.49 12.22 -3.64
N THR A 185 -4.71 10.97 -3.25
CA THR A 185 -5.27 10.61 -1.94
C THR A 185 -4.61 9.32 -1.47
N LEU A 186 -4.74 9.01 -0.19
CA LEU A 186 -4.19 7.80 0.42
C LEU A 186 -5.33 6.93 0.94
N GLY A 187 -5.09 5.64 1.02
CA GLY A 187 -5.89 4.69 1.75
C GLY A 187 -5.02 3.59 2.33
N VAL A 188 -5.64 2.77 3.16
CA VAL A 188 -4.99 1.65 3.86
C VAL A 188 -5.84 0.39 3.76
N ALA A 189 -5.19 -0.76 3.78
CA ALA A 189 -5.90 -2.04 3.80
C ALA A 189 -6.29 -2.47 5.22
N ALA A 190 -5.43 -2.22 6.20
CA ALA A 190 -5.63 -2.67 7.59
C ALA A 190 -4.92 -1.78 8.62
N LEU A 191 -5.24 -2.00 9.89
CA LEU A 191 -4.43 -1.52 11.02
C LEU A 191 -3.20 -2.41 11.16
N ALA A 192 -2.09 -1.87 11.65
CA ALA A 192 -0.93 -2.68 11.99
C ALA A 192 -1.28 -3.70 13.08
N ASP A 193 -0.75 -4.91 12.93
CA ASP A 193 -0.91 -5.94 13.95
C ASP A 193 -0.35 -5.44 15.29
N PRO A 194 -1.04 -5.65 16.42
CA PRO A 194 -0.45 -5.37 17.71
C PRO A 194 0.82 -6.23 17.85
N PRO A 195 1.92 -5.70 18.41
CA PRO A 195 3.18 -6.42 18.49
C PRO A 195 2.94 -7.81 19.09
N SER A 196 3.21 -8.85 18.30
CA SER A 196 2.86 -10.21 18.67
C SER A 196 3.77 -10.69 19.81
N ASP A 197 3.34 -10.51 21.06
CA ASP A 197 3.98 -11.09 22.24
C ASP A 197 3.81 -12.63 22.31
N VAL A 198 3.29 -13.26 21.25
CA VAL A 198 3.02 -14.70 21.22
C VAL A 198 4.30 -15.45 20.82
N PRO A 199 4.93 -16.21 21.74
CA PRO A 199 6.07 -17.04 21.39
C PRO A 199 5.64 -18.05 20.33
N ALA A 200 6.46 -18.20 19.27
CA ALA A 200 6.25 -19.17 18.20
C ALA A 200 5.73 -20.51 18.74
N PRO A 201 4.67 -21.08 18.14
CA PRO A 201 3.96 -22.20 18.73
C PRO A 201 4.93 -23.35 18.97
N ALA A 202 4.85 -23.96 20.16
CA ALA A 202 5.70 -25.06 20.58
C ALA A 202 5.70 -26.26 19.61
N THR A 203 4.79 -26.29 18.63
CA THR A 203 4.79 -27.21 17.50
C THR A 203 6.06 -27.12 16.66
N LEU A 204 6.65 -25.93 16.43
CA LEU A 204 7.96 -25.78 15.77
C LEU A 204 9.08 -26.43 16.59
N GLY A 205 9.02 -26.30 17.92
CA GLY A 205 9.91 -27.02 18.85
C GLY A 205 9.71 -28.53 18.82
N LEU A 206 8.47 -29.00 18.60
CA LEU A 206 8.15 -30.43 18.50
C LEU A 206 8.72 -31.05 17.21
N PHE A 207 8.65 -30.34 16.07
CA PHE A 207 9.26 -30.78 14.82
C PHE A 207 10.79 -30.82 14.89
N ALA A 208 11.42 -29.82 15.53
CA ALA A 208 12.85 -29.82 15.80
C ALA A 208 13.26 -30.99 16.72
N GLY A 209 12.48 -31.26 17.78
CA GLY A 209 12.70 -32.38 18.70
C GLY A 209 12.57 -33.75 18.02
N LEU A 210 11.58 -33.92 17.13
CA LEU A 210 11.36 -35.18 16.41
C LEU A 210 12.52 -35.50 15.45
N LEU A 211 13.06 -34.49 14.76
CA LEU A 211 14.23 -34.63 13.89
C LEU A 211 15.49 -35.05 14.66
N VAL A 212 15.70 -34.52 15.87
CA VAL A 212 16.82 -34.91 16.75
C VAL A 212 16.65 -36.35 17.28
N LEU A 213 15.44 -36.76 17.64
CA LEU A 213 15.13 -38.13 18.08
C LEU A 213 15.25 -39.16 16.94
N LEU A 214 14.89 -38.77 15.71
CA LEU A 214 15.05 -39.61 14.52
C LEU A 214 16.53 -39.72 14.09
N ALA A 215 17.32 -38.67 14.25
CA ALA A 215 18.77 -38.70 13.99
C ALA A 215 19.53 -39.59 14.98
N ARG A 216 19.09 -39.65 16.25
CA ARG A 216 19.71 -40.48 17.29
C ARG A 216 19.48 -41.98 17.13
N ARG A 217 18.53 -42.41 16.30
CA ARG A 217 18.25 -43.85 16.06
C ARG A 217 19.09 -44.51 14.95
N LYS A 218 19.99 -43.77 14.27
CA LYS A 218 20.88 -44.32 13.22
C LYS A 218 22.31 -44.62 13.68
N LEU A 219 22.61 -44.46 14.96
CA LEU A 219 23.84 -44.94 15.56
C LEU A 219 23.42 -46.08 16.49
N TRP A 220 23.63 -47.33 16.04
CA TRP A 220 23.93 -48.58 16.77
C TRP A 220 23.70 -49.75 15.79
#